data_AF-A0A1H3SQE4-F1
#
_entry.id   AF-A0A1H3SQE4-F1
#
_cell.length_a   1.000
_cell.length_b   1.000
_cell.length_c   1.000
_cell.angle_alpha   90.00
_cell.angle_beta   90.00
_cell.angle_gamma   90.00
#
_symmetry.space_group_name_H-M   'P 1'
#
loop_
_entity.id
_entity.type
_entity.pdbx_description
1 polymer ?
#
loop_
_entity_poly.entity_id
_entity_poly.type
_entity_poly.pdbx_seq_one_letter_code
_entity_poly.pdbx_strand_id
1 'polypeptide(L)'
;MHVPLATRGRDGGEAPKREAEAIAQQLAGHSDVRLAYWNPGLQRLVVQGVDDAATDRAVDTIAAAAKQSGLTVREQDGARPAHPGDLGDVRIAAMTVALNTVGVTAAVVGRMLLLPPLPRWVKAANVLLREHPVARRTLRRAAGRRGSEIVRATVHAAVNGLGQEPVTLLLDTVLRANQLAEAANRVAAFHAVHDELCAPTRVSAPAPPRRQRPSRESASEIYSRTIVNAGLLAAAASWVVAPNISVAAQAVSASSPRAARFGPSAFQAELGRCLAQEGVLVRTPERLRLLATVDTVVLHPSALCGKRRVVRDVQPTADGWSRQRLWQAASAVLSPVESSGSSAEARMRLSRLPDLAETDWVTATIDGTTTGRVLVSWELDPLADAVLRAAHQANLRVVLVGDPDRPELAALIDEATSHSLAETVHHLQDDHHVVLTIACPTGHTSGAKARSDVAQGLVNSDIALAIARDDGLIAWDADLLASNGLPGAWRVLTALPEARHTEISATRLAKASAAVAGLLLLTGRTGGLLWRRLTLGLAISPVNLASASALVIGWLAARRVASQALPQQRPQALTE
;
A
#
# COMPACT_ATOMS: atom_id res chain seq x y z
N MET A 1 6.60 1.88 -23.22
CA MET A 1 5.19 2.32 -23.02
C MET A 1 4.30 1.16 -22.54
N HIS A 2 3.26 1.44 -21.74
CA HIS A 2 2.31 0.44 -21.22
C HIS A 2 0.88 0.83 -21.59
N VAL A 3 0.29 0.15 -22.58
CA VAL A 3 -1.01 0.50 -23.15
C VAL A 3 -2.13 -0.34 -22.54
N PRO A 4 -3.16 0.27 -21.94
CA PRO A 4 -4.34 -0.46 -21.52
C PRO A 4 -5.19 -0.82 -22.74
N LEU A 5 -5.56 -2.10 -22.84
CA LEU A 5 -6.51 -2.59 -23.84
C LEU A 5 -7.81 -2.98 -23.13
N ALA A 6 -8.95 -2.62 -23.72
CA ALA A 6 -10.28 -2.94 -23.20
C ALA A 6 -11.25 -3.29 -24.32
N THR A 7 -12.24 -4.14 -24.03
CA THR A 7 -13.29 -4.50 -25.00
C THR A 7 -14.20 -3.31 -25.29
N ARG A 8 -14.60 -3.17 -26.56
CA ARG A 8 -15.49 -2.09 -27.00
C ARG A 8 -16.91 -2.29 -26.46
N GLY A 9 -17.47 -1.29 -25.77
CA GLY A 9 -18.89 -1.25 -25.39
C GLY A 9 -19.26 -1.95 -24.07
N ARG A 10 -18.31 -2.52 -23.33
CA ARG A 10 -18.54 -3.09 -22.00
C ARG A 10 -17.74 -2.31 -20.97
N ASP A 11 -18.42 -1.52 -20.14
CA ASP A 11 -17.76 -0.84 -19.02
C ASP A 11 -17.12 -1.89 -18.10
N GLY A 12 -15.78 -1.93 -18.09
CA GLY A 12 -14.99 -2.82 -17.23
C GLY A 12 -14.68 -4.22 -17.78
N GLY A 13 -14.90 -4.50 -19.07
CA GLY A 13 -14.53 -5.80 -19.66
C GLY A 13 -13.03 -5.93 -19.92
N GLU A 14 -12.37 -6.89 -19.25
CA GLU A 14 -10.97 -7.28 -19.51
C GLU A 14 -10.76 -7.60 -20.99
N ALA A 15 -9.62 -7.17 -21.56
CA ALA A 15 -9.26 -7.58 -22.90
C ALA A 15 -9.08 -9.11 -22.94
N PRO A 16 -9.68 -9.82 -23.92
CA PRO A 16 -9.46 -11.24 -24.07
C PRO A 16 -7.96 -11.49 -24.28
N LYS A 17 -7.36 -12.26 -23.37
CA LYS A 17 -5.92 -12.55 -23.34
C LYS A 17 -5.36 -12.91 -24.72
N ARG A 18 -6.09 -13.74 -25.48
CA ARG A 18 -5.70 -14.19 -26.83
C ARG A 18 -5.58 -13.05 -27.83
N GLU A 19 -6.52 -12.11 -27.82
CA GLU A 19 -6.52 -10.97 -28.75
C GLU A 19 -5.39 -10.00 -28.41
N ALA A 20 -5.16 -9.75 -27.12
CA ALA A 20 -4.05 -8.91 -26.67
C ALA A 20 -2.67 -9.53 -26.97
N GLU A 21 -2.54 -10.86 -26.84
CA GLU A 21 -1.33 -11.60 -27.21
C GLU A 21 -1.10 -11.58 -28.73
N ALA A 22 -2.15 -11.69 -29.54
CA ALA A 22 -2.04 -11.59 -30.99
C ALA A 22 -1.55 -10.20 -31.43
N ILE A 23 -2.08 -9.12 -30.83
CA ILE A 23 -1.59 -7.75 -31.08
C ILE A 23 -0.12 -7.62 -30.70
N ALA A 24 0.29 -8.19 -29.56
CA ALA A 24 1.68 -8.17 -29.12
C ALA A 24 2.62 -8.88 -30.11
N GLN A 25 2.22 -10.06 -30.61
CA GLN A 25 2.98 -10.80 -31.61
C GLN A 25 3.09 -10.06 -32.94
N GLN A 26 2.01 -9.40 -33.38
CA GLN A 26 2.02 -8.57 -34.58
C GLN A 26 3.00 -7.40 -34.44
N LEU A 27 3.02 -6.73 -33.28
CA LEU A 27 3.90 -5.59 -33.03
C LEU A 27 5.36 -5.98 -32.86
N ALA A 28 5.64 -7.17 -32.32
CA ALA A 28 7.01 -7.68 -32.18
C ALA A 28 7.73 -7.85 -33.52
N GLY A 29 6.99 -7.97 -34.64
CA GLY A 29 7.56 -8.00 -36.00
C GLY A 29 7.80 -6.63 -36.64
N HIS A 30 7.45 -5.53 -35.97
CA HIS A 30 7.57 -4.18 -36.55
C HIS A 30 8.97 -3.59 -36.33
N SER A 31 9.53 -2.93 -37.35
CA SER A 31 10.87 -2.32 -37.33
C SER A 31 11.13 -1.34 -36.18
N ASP A 32 10.07 -0.71 -35.68
CA ASP A 32 10.11 0.38 -34.71
C ASP A 32 9.96 -0.14 -33.27
N VAL A 33 9.72 -1.45 -33.11
CA VAL A 33 9.45 -2.10 -31.83
C VAL A 33 10.59 -3.06 -31.49
N ARG A 34 11.27 -2.82 -30.36
CA ARG A 34 12.29 -3.71 -29.82
C ARG A 34 11.68 -4.89 -29.06
N LEU A 35 10.58 -4.65 -28.35
CA LEU A 35 9.90 -5.65 -27.54
C LEU A 35 8.41 -5.35 -27.45
N ALA A 36 7.56 -6.35 -27.68
CA ALA A 36 6.14 -6.26 -27.41
C ALA A 36 5.63 -7.55 -26.76
N TYR A 37 4.96 -7.43 -25.62
CA TYR A 37 4.32 -8.56 -24.96
C TYR A 37 3.10 -8.12 -24.13
N TRP A 38 2.16 -9.04 -23.92
CA TRP A 38 1.03 -8.82 -23.03
C TRP A 38 1.41 -9.18 -21.59
N ASN A 39 1.27 -8.23 -20.66
CA ASN A 39 1.42 -8.50 -19.23
C ASN A 39 0.05 -8.74 -18.60
N PRO A 40 -0.29 -10.00 -18.25
CA PRO A 40 -1.63 -10.33 -17.77
C PRO A 40 -1.92 -9.88 -16.34
N GLY A 41 -0.91 -9.59 -15.50
CA GLY A 41 -1.15 -9.03 -14.17
C GLY A 41 -1.34 -7.52 -14.19
N LEU A 42 -0.62 -6.80 -15.08
CA LEU A 42 -0.90 -5.38 -15.33
C LEU A 42 -2.13 -5.16 -16.23
N GLN A 43 -2.56 -6.19 -16.96
CA GLN A 43 -3.58 -6.10 -18.02
C GLN A 43 -3.25 -5.01 -19.03
N ARG A 44 -1.96 -4.97 -19.42
CA ARG A 44 -1.45 -3.98 -20.36
C ARG A 44 -0.53 -4.62 -21.38
N LEU A 45 -0.61 -4.09 -22.58
CA LEU A 45 0.35 -4.34 -23.64
C LEU A 45 1.61 -3.51 -23.34
N VAL A 46 2.72 -4.18 -23.08
CA VAL A 46 4.02 -3.54 -22.86
C VAL A 46 4.73 -3.50 -24.20
N VAL A 47 5.07 -2.30 -24.66
CA VAL A 47 5.79 -2.05 -25.91
C VAL A 47 7.02 -1.22 -25.60
N GLN A 48 8.18 -1.63 -26.09
CA GLN A 48 9.42 -0.86 -26.03
C GLN A 48 9.83 -0.54 -27.47
N GLY A 49 9.86 0.75 -27.81
CA GLY A 49 10.38 1.19 -29.11
C GLY A 49 11.90 1.07 -29.17
N VAL A 50 12.45 1.16 -30.39
CA VAL A 50 13.90 1.23 -30.60
C VAL A 50 14.48 2.54 -30.07
N ASP A 51 13.70 3.63 -30.20
CA ASP A 51 13.94 4.94 -29.61
C ASP A 51 12.60 5.58 -29.14
N ASP A 52 12.68 6.78 -28.57
CA ASP A 52 11.50 7.51 -28.08
C ASP A 52 10.54 7.88 -29.21
N ALA A 53 11.06 8.30 -30.37
CA ALA A 53 10.24 8.70 -31.52
C ALA A 53 9.48 7.51 -32.14
N ALA A 54 10.09 6.33 -32.15
CA ALA A 54 9.50 5.07 -32.57
C ALA A 54 8.41 4.62 -31.58
N THR A 55 8.61 4.87 -30.29
CA THR A 55 7.59 4.60 -29.27
C THR A 55 6.33 5.45 -29.50
N ASP A 56 6.48 6.74 -29.87
CA ASP A 56 5.34 7.60 -30.18
C ASP A 56 4.59 7.15 -31.44
N ARG A 57 5.30 6.78 -32.51
CA ARG A 57 4.68 6.22 -33.74
C ARG A 57 3.98 4.88 -33.48
N ALA A 58 4.48 4.09 -32.53
CA ALA A 58 3.86 2.82 -32.16
C ALA A 58 2.46 3.02 -31.53
N VAL A 59 2.16 4.17 -30.92
CA VAL A 59 0.84 4.45 -30.31
C VAL A 59 -0.28 4.34 -31.34
N ASP A 60 -0.16 5.01 -32.48
CA ASP A 60 -1.18 5.00 -33.54
C ASP A 60 -1.33 3.61 -34.15
N THR A 61 -0.22 2.89 -34.29
CA THR A 61 -0.18 1.51 -34.78
C THR A 61 -0.90 0.57 -33.81
N ILE A 62 -0.66 0.71 -32.50
CA ILE A 62 -1.35 -0.05 -31.45
C ILE A 62 -2.85 0.26 -31.46
N ALA A 63 -3.24 1.53 -31.58
CA ALA A 63 -4.64 1.93 -31.62
C ALA A 63 -5.37 1.36 -32.85
N ALA A 64 -4.71 1.34 -34.01
CA ALA A 64 -5.23 0.74 -35.22
C ALA A 64 -5.38 -0.78 -35.08
N ALA A 65 -4.35 -1.48 -34.58
CA ALA A 65 -4.40 -2.92 -34.33
C ALA A 65 -5.48 -3.29 -33.31
N ALA A 66 -5.59 -2.55 -32.21
CA ALA A 66 -6.63 -2.73 -31.21
C ALA A 66 -8.02 -2.60 -31.84
N LYS A 67 -8.25 -1.57 -32.67
CA LYS A 67 -9.53 -1.33 -33.34
C LYS A 67 -9.90 -2.48 -34.30
N GLN A 68 -8.92 -3.04 -35.01
CA GLN A 68 -9.12 -4.19 -35.90
C GLN A 68 -9.53 -5.46 -35.13
N SER A 69 -8.98 -5.65 -33.93
CA SER A 69 -9.34 -6.75 -33.03
C SER A 69 -10.57 -6.48 -32.16
N GLY A 70 -11.32 -5.39 -32.38
CA GLY A 70 -12.51 -5.04 -31.57
C GLY A 70 -12.19 -4.50 -30.17
N LEU A 71 -10.93 -4.17 -29.90
CA LEU A 71 -10.45 -3.58 -28.67
C LEU A 71 -10.33 -2.05 -28.80
N THR A 72 -10.23 -1.40 -27.64
CA THR A 72 -10.04 0.05 -27.52
C THR A 72 -8.93 0.34 -26.53
N VAL A 73 -8.16 1.40 -26.80
CA VAL A 73 -7.23 1.97 -25.83
C VAL A 73 -8.04 2.89 -24.93
N ARG A 74 -8.39 2.43 -23.72
CA ARG A 74 -9.18 3.21 -22.75
C ARG A 74 -8.47 3.25 -21.40
N GLU A 75 -8.43 4.41 -20.76
CA GLU A 75 -8.02 4.51 -19.36
C GLU A 75 -8.96 3.68 -18.48
N GLN A 76 -8.40 2.80 -17.64
CA GLN A 76 -9.18 1.95 -16.75
C GLN A 76 -9.91 2.80 -15.69
N ASP A 77 -11.23 2.63 -15.60
CA ASP A 77 -12.06 3.21 -14.54
C ASP A 77 -12.19 2.23 -13.34
N GLY A 78 -11.76 2.71 -12.17
CA GLY A 78 -12.39 2.45 -10.87
C GLY A 78 -12.15 1.11 -10.14
N ALA A 79 -11.98 -0.03 -10.82
CA ALA A 79 -12.01 -1.34 -10.17
C ALA A 79 -10.62 -1.90 -9.73
N ARG A 80 -9.55 -1.59 -10.48
CA ARG A 80 -8.17 -2.01 -10.19
C ARG A 80 -7.28 -0.85 -9.74
N PRO A 81 -6.16 -1.11 -9.03
CA PRO A 81 -5.19 -0.07 -8.76
C PRO A 81 -4.70 0.55 -10.07
N ALA A 82 -4.57 1.89 -10.10
CA ALA A 82 -4.02 2.59 -11.26
C ALA A 82 -2.65 2.02 -11.64
N HIS A 83 -2.21 2.16 -12.88
CA HIS A 83 -0.91 1.63 -13.31
C HIS A 83 0.23 2.26 -12.49
N PRO A 84 1.30 1.51 -12.13
CA PRO A 84 2.28 2.03 -11.16
C PRO A 84 3.11 3.20 -11.70
N GLY A 85 3.24 3.34 -13.03
CA GLY A 85 3.85 4.48 -13.71
C GLY A 85 2.85 5.55 -14.17
N ASP A 86 1.59 5.49 -13.73
CA ASP A 86 0.57 6.48 -14.11
C ASP A 86 0.82 7.83 -13.41
N LEU A 87 0.90 8.89 -14.22
CA LEU A 87 1.05 10.26 -13.73
C LEU A 87 -0.28 10.89 -13.28
N GLY A 88 -1.41 10.18 -13.39
CA GLY A 88 -2.73 10.70 -13.00
C GLY A 88 -2.78 11.27 -11.58
N ASP A 89 -2.24 10.53 -10.59
CA ASP A 89 -2.21 10.99 -9.19
C ASP A 89 -1.27 12.19 -9.01
N VAL A 90 -0.13 12.21 -9.71
CA VAL A 90 0.83 13.33 -9.71
C VAL A 90 0.16 14.58 -10.27
N ARG A 91 -0.52 14.47 -11.41
CA ARG A 91 -1.24 15.59 -12.04
C ARG A 91 -2.34 16.14 -11.12
N ILE A 92 -3.15 15.27 -10.52
CA ILE A 92 -4.22 15.70 -9.60
C ILE A 92 -3.65 16.39 -8.36
N ALA A 93 -2.60 15.84 -7.75
CA ALA A 93 -1.96 16.45 -6.60
C ALA A 93 -1.32 17.81 -6.96
N ALA A 94 -0.63 17.90 -8.10
CA ALA A 94 -0.03 19.14 -8.60
C ALA A 94 -1.07 20.22 -8.91
N MET A 95 -2.17 19.86 -9.60
CA MET A 95 -3.29 20.76 -9.85
C MET A 95 -3.91 21.27 -8.55
N THR A 96 -4.07 20.40 -7.54
CA THR A 96 -4.61 20.79 -6.25
C THR A 96 -3.68 21.78 -5.51
N VAL A 97 -2.36 21.54 -5.55
CA VAL A 97 -1.35 22.49 -5.02
C VAL A 97 -1.47 23.84 -5.74
N ALA A 98 -1.53 23.84 -7.08
CA ALA A 98 -1.64 25.06 -7.87
C ALA A 98 -2.92 25.85 -7.55
N LEU A 99 -4.08 25.17 -7.48
CA LEU A 99 -5.36 25.77 -7.11
C LEU A 99 -5.33 26.38 -5.71
N ASN A 100 -4.75 25.68 -4.73
CA ASN A 100 -4.63 26.22 -3.39
C ASN A 100 -3.69 27.43 -3.34
N THR A 101 -2.57 27.41 -4.07
CA THR A 101 -1.66 28.56 -4.16
C THR A 101 -2.36 29.79 -4.76
N VAL A 102 -3.13 29.61 -5.84
CA VAL A 102 -3.98 30.69 -6.40
C VAL A 102 -4.97 31.19 -5.34
N GLY A 103 -5.61 30.28 -4.60
CA GLY A 103 -6.51 30.63 -3.52
C GLY A 103 -5.83 31.41 -2.38
N VAL A 104 -4.60 31.04 -2.00
CA VAL A 104 -3.80 31.77 -0.99
C VAL A 104 -3.54 33.19 -1.48
N THR A 105 -3.08 33.33 -2.72
CA THR A 105 -2.84 34.65 -3.33
C THR A 105 -4.12 35.49 -3.35
N ALA A 106 -5.24 34.92 -3.79
CA ALA A 106 -6.54 35.61 -3.80
C ALA A 106 -6.99 36.02 -2.38
N ALA A 107 -6.77 35.17 -1.37
CA ALA A 107 -7.08 35.49 0.02
C ALA A 107 -6.22 36.64 0.57
N VAL A 108 -4.91 36.63 0.28
CA VAL A 108 -3.99 37.69 0.70
C VAL A 108 -4.31 39.01 0.00
N VAL A 109 -4.45 38.98 -1.33
CA VAL A 109 -4.78 40.16 -2.14
C VAL A 109 -6.14 40.73 -1.76
N GLY A 110 -7.17 39.90 -1.60
CA GLY A 110 -8.49 40.34 -1.18
C GLY A 110 -8.48 41.00 0.20
N ARG A 111 -7.64 40.51 1.12
CA ARG A 111 -7.44 41.12 2.44
C ARG A 111 -6.67 42.44 2.36
N MET A 112 -5.65 42.54 1.49
CA MET A 112 -4.90 43.78 1.25
C MET A 112 -5.77 44.86 0.60
N LEU A 113 -6.66 44.47 -0.32
CA LEU A 113 -7.61 45.35 -0.99
C LEU A 113 -8.88 45.62 -0.15
N LEU A 114 -8.95 45.13 1.10
CA LEU A 114 -10.09 45.31 2.01
C LEU A 114 -11.45 44.85 1.41
N LEU A 115 -11.43 43.85 0.53
CA LEU A 115 -12.65 43.31 -0.06
C LEU A 115 -13.51 42.61 1.02
N PRO A 116 -14.85 42.67 0.92
CA PRO A 116 -15.72 41.94 1.84
C PRO A 116 -15.54 40.42 1.67
N PRO A 117 -15.35 39.65 2.75
CA PRO A 117 -15.19 38.20 2.65
C PRO A 117 -16.53 37.52 2.36
N LEU A 118 -16.47 36.29 1.82
CA LEU A 118 -17.67 35.47 1.63
C LEU A 118 -18.49 35.28 2.92
N PRO A 119 -19.83 35.24 2.83
CA PRO A 119 -20.70 34.95 3.96
C PRO A 119 -20.38 33.61 4.64
N ARG A 120 -20.53 33.54 5.97
CA ARG A 120 -20.18 32.35 6.77
C ARG A 120 -20.94 31.10 6.35
N TRP A 121 -22.18 31.22 5.86
CA TRP A 121 -22.97 30.08 5.42
C TRP A 121 -22.35 29.37 4.19
N VAL A 122 -21.67 30.12 3.31
CA VAL A 122 -20.96 29.55 2.15
C VAL A 122 -19.81 28.66 2.63
N LYS A 123 -19.09 29.12 3.68
CA LYS A 123 -18.01 28.34 4.32
C LYS A 123 -18.56 27.06 4.96
N ALA A 124 -19.68 27.16 5.68
CA ALA A 124 -20.36 26.01 6.29
C ALA A 124 -20.85 25.00 5.23
N ALA A 125 -21.44 25.48 4.13
CA ALA A 125 -21.86 24.64 3.01
C ALA A 125 -20.67 23.87 2.39
N ASN A 126 -19.51 24.50 2.26
CA ASN A 126 -18.28 23.83 1.81
C ASN A 126 -17.80 22.73 2.78
N VAL A 127 -17.92 22.94 4.10
CA VAL A 127 -17.63 21.90 5.09
C VAL A 127 -18.58 20.71 4.91
N LEU A 128 -19.88 20.95 4.77
CA LEU A 128 -20.86 19.89 4.53
C LEU A 128 -20.62 19.15 3.21
N LEU A 129 -20.32 19.88 2.13
CA LEU A 129 -19.97 19.28 0.83
C LEU A 129 -18.75 18.34 0.95
N ARG A 130 -17.73 18.73 1.73
CA ARG A 130 -16.49 17.94 1.89
C ARG A 130 -16.66 16.75 2.81
N GLU A 131 -17.41 16.90 3.90
CA GLU A 131 -17.44 15.92 5.00
C GLU A 131 -18.68 15.01 4.97
N HIS A 132 -19.80 15.45 4.38
CA HIS A 132 -21.04 14.67 4.39
C HIS A 132 -20.96 13.47 3.43
N PRO A 133 -21.27 12.24 3.89
CA PRO A 133 -21.08 11.02 3.11
C PRO A 133 -21.94 10.97 1.84
N VAL A 134 -23.16 11.52 1.88
CA VAL A 134 -24.07 11.55 0.72
C VAL A 134 -23.53 12.43 -0.40
N ALA A 135 -23.00 13.60 -0.06
CA ALA A 135 -22.44 14.54 -1.03
C ALA A 135 -21.20 13.97 -1.74
N ARG A 136 -20.36 13.24 -0.98
CA ARG A 136 -19.20 12.54 -1.55
C ARG A 136 -19.62 11.43 -2.51
N ARG A 137 -20.68 10.68 -2.18
CA ARG A 137 -21.20 9.60 -3.04
C ARG A 137 -21.83 10.15 -4.32
N THR A 138 -22.63 11.21 -4.23
CA THR A 138 -23.27 11.83 -5.40
C THR A 138 -22.23 12.43 -6.35
N LEU A 139 -21.25 13.17 -5.82
CA LEU A 139 -20.19 13.75 -6.65
C LEU A 139 -19.33 12.67 -7.33
N ARG A 140 -19.03 11.57 -6.63
CA ARG A 140 -18.31 10.42 -7.23
C ARG A 140 -19.11 9.72 -8.32
N ARG A 141 -20.43 9.60 -8.17
CA ARG A 141 -21.31 9.02 -9.20
C ARG A 141 -21.39 9.90 -10.45
N ALA A 142 -21.39 11.23 -10.27
CA ALA A 142 -21.55 12.18 -11.38
C ALA A 142 -20.23 12.46 -12.13
N ALA A 143 -19.12 12.66 -11.41
CA ALA A 143 -17.85 13.14 -11.98
C ALA A 143 -16.73 12.09 -11.95
N GLY A 144 -17.02 10.86 -11.57
CA GLY A 144 -16.02 9.81 -11.35
C GLY A 144 -15.06 10.12 -10.18
N ARG A 145 -14.08 9.24 -9.95
CA ARG A 145 -13.12 9.40 -8.83
C ARG A 145 -12.24 10.63 -9.02
N ARG A 146 -11.57 10.74 -10.18
CA ARG A 146 -10.62 11.84 -10.49
C ARG A 146 -11.31 13.19 -10.61
N GLY A 147 -12.42 13.26 -11.36
CA GLY A 147 -13.18 14.50 -11.53
C GLY A 147 -13.75 15.02 -10.21
N SER A 148 -14.26 14.13 -9.34
CA SER A 148 -14.76 14.54 -8.01
C SER A 148 -13.69 15.21 -7.13
N GLU A 149 -12.43 14.78 -7.22
CA GLU A 149 -11.32 15.39 -6.48
C GLU A 149 -10.98 16.79 -7.01
N ILE A 150 -10.94 16.97 -8.34
CA ILE A 150 -10.68 18.28 -8.97
C ILE A 150 -11.79 19.28 -8.66
N VAL A 151 -13.06 18.87 -8.80
CA VAL A 151 -14.22 19.74 -8.47
C VAL A 151 -14.15 20.16 -7.01
N ARG A 152 -13.88 19.21 -6.10
CA ARG A 152 -13.78 19.49 -4.67
C ARG A 152 -12.59 20.40 -4.33
N ALA A 153 -11.44 20.20 -4.97
CA ALA A 153 -10.26 21.06 -4.82
C ALA A 153 -10.56 22.49 -5.28
N THR A 154 -11.20 22.64 -6.44
CA THR A 154 -11.56 23.94 -7.02
C THR A 154 -12.55 24.70 -6.14
N VAL A 155 -13.64 24.05 -5.71
CA VAL A 155 -14.61 24.65 -4.79
C VAL A 155 -13.95 25.00 -3.46
N HIS A 156 -13.07 24.13 -2.95
CA HIS A 156 -12.36 24.40 -1.71
C HIS A 156 -11.44 25.63 -1.82
N ALA A 157 -10.65 25.72 -2.89
CA ALA A 157 -9.77 26.85 -3.18
C ALA A 157 -10.55 28.16 -3.35
N ALA A 158 -11.64 28.14 -4.13
CA ALA A 158 -12.47 29.31 -4.37
C ALA A 158 -13.14 29.83 -3.09
N VAL A 159 -13.78 28.93 -2.31
CA VAL A 159 -14.50 29.32 -1.07
C VAL A 159 -13.55 29.86 -0.01
N ASN A 160 -12.36 29.28 0.15
CA ASN A 160 -11.40 29.76 1.17
C ASN A 160 -10.55 30.93 0.66
N GLY A 161 -10.33 31.05 -0.65
CA GLY A 161 -9.66 32.20 -1.28
C GLY A 161 -10.51 33.45 -1.16
N LEU A 162 -11.73 33.43 -1.70
CA LEU A 162 -12.72 34.51 -1.57
C LEU A 162 -13.20 34.69 -0.11
N GLY A 163 -13.12 33.63 0.69
CA GLY A 163 -13.38 33.68 2.13
C GLY A 163 -12.25 34.28 2.96
N GLN A 164 -11.10 34.61 2.35
CA GLN A 164 -9.90 35.17 2.97
C GLN A 164 -9.33 34.32 4.13
N GLU A 165 -9.24 32.99 3.93
CA GLU A 165 -8.72 32.01 4.90
C GLU A 165 -7.35 31.43 4.48
N PRO A 166 -6.27 32.23 4.44
CA PRO A 166 -4.99 31.81 3.89
C PRO A 166 -4.36 30.65 4.68
N VAL A 167 -4.51 30.63 6.01
CA VAL A 167 -3.96 29.55 6.86
C VAL A 167 -4.57 28.19 6.53
N THR A 168 -5.88 28.14 6.25
CA THR A 168 -6.55 26.89 5.84
C THR A 168 -5.98 26.37 4.52
N LEU A 169 -5.81 27.26 3.54
CA LEU A 169 -5.28 26.88 2.23
C LEU A 169 -3.81 26.49 2.31
N LEU A 170 -2.99 27.20 3.09
CA LEU A 170 -1.59 26.84 3.31
C LEU A 170 -1.44 25.44 3.92
N LEU A 171 -2.25 25.09 4.92
CA LEU A 171 -2.21 23.74 5.51
C LEU A 171 -2.62 22.67 4.51
N ASP A 172 -3.65 22.91 3.70
CA ASP A 172 -4.05 21.98 2.63
C ASP A 172 -2.92 21.89 1.59
N THR A 173 -2.31 23.00 1.15
CA THR A 173 -1.15 23.01 0.25
C THR A 173 0.01 22.17 0.77
N VAL A 174 0.38 22.30 2.05
CA VAL A 174 1.46 21.50 2.65
C VAL A 174 1.14 20.01 2.59
N LEU A 175 -0.09 19.61 2.95
CA LEU A 175 -0.51 18.22 2.87
C LEU A 175 -0.51 17.70 1.42
N ARG A 176 -0.98 18.51 0.47
CA ARG A 176 -1.04 18.16 -0.96
C ARG A 176 0.34 18.11 -1.60
N ALA A 177 1.27 18.95 -1.17
CA ALA A 177 2.68 18.87 -1.58
C ALA A 177 3.32 17.57 -1.11
N ASN A 178 3.00 17.10 0.11
CA ASN A 178 3.46 15.79 0.59
C ASN A 178 2.89 14.64 -0.27
N GLN A 179 1.59 14.66 -0.57
CA GLN A 179 0.95 13.67 -1.46
C GLN A 179 1.48 13.71 -2.90
N LEU A 180 1.85 14.90 -3.39
CA LEU A 180 2.52 15.05 -4.68
C LEU A 180 3.90 14.40 -4.66
N ALA A 181 4.69 14.65 -3.61
CA ALA A 181 6.00 14.04 -3.42
C ALA A 181 5.90 12.51 -3.31
N GLU A 182 4.92 12.00 -2.56
CA GLU A 182 4.59 10.57 -2.49
C GLU A 182 4.30 10.01 -3.90
N ALA A 183 3.35 10.60 -4.63
CA ALA A 183 2.96 10.13 -5.96
C ALA A 183 4.15 10.13 -6.94
N ALA A 184 4.97 11.18 -6.92
CA ALA A 184 6.17 11.26 -7.74
C ALA A 184 7.20 10.18 -7.38
N ASN A 185 7.42 9.91 -6.09
CA ASN A 185 8.35 8.86 -5.64
C ASN A 185 7.82 7.46 -5.95
N ARG A 186 6.50 7.21 -5.94
CA ARG A 186 5.92 5.93 -6.36
C ARG A 186 6.18 5.66 -7.85
N VAL A 187 5.99 6.67 -8.70
CA VAL A 187 6.29 6.57 -10.13
C VAL A 187 7.79 6.38 -10.36
N ALA A 188 8.64 7.13 -9.66
CA ALA A 188 10.09 6.98 -9.75
C ALA A 188 10.55 5.58 -9.29
N ALA A 189 9.99 5.08 -8.19
CA ALA A 189 10.27 3.74 -7.68
C ALA A 189 9.89 2.67 -8.71
N PHE A 190 8.72 2.79 -9.35
CA PHE A 190 8.33 1.89 -10.44
C PHE A 190 9.31 1.94 -11.61
N HIS A 191 9.70 3.13 -12.05
CA HIS A 191 10.67 3.27 -13.15
C HIS A 191 12.02 2.65 -12.80
N ALA A 192 12.48 2.77 -11.55
CA ALA A 192 13.75 2.19 -11.10
C ALA A 192 13.78 0.65 -11.16
N VAL A 193 12.63 -0.01 -10.93
CA VAL A 193 12.51 -1.49 -10.97
C VAL A 193 11.79 -1.98 -12.22
N HIS A 194 11.51 -1.08 -13.18
CA HIS A 194 10.66 -1.39 -14.33
C HIS A 194 11.23 -2.54 -15.14
N ASP A 195 12.52 -2.49 -15.47
CA ASP A 195 13.13 -3.48 -16.37
C ASP A 195 13.33 -4.84 -15.68
N GLU A 196 13.44 -4.86 -14.35
CA GLU A 196 13.52 -6.09 -13.55
C GLU A 196 12.16 -6.77 -13.40
N LEU A 197 11.10 -5.98 -13.20
CA LEU A 197 9.75 -6.50 -12.95
C LEU A 197 8.92 -6.66 -14.23
N CYS A 198 9.19 -5.88 -15.27
CA CYS A 198 8.46 -5.89 -16.55
C CYS A 198 9.35 -6.46 -17.65
N ALA A 199 9.58 -7.78 -17.59
CA ALA A 199 10.22 -8.52 -18.67
C ALA A 199 9.33 -9.67 -19.18
N PRO A 200 9.48 -10.12 -20.43
CA PRO A 200 8.68 -11.21 -21.01
C PRO A 200 8.87 -12.55 -20.29
N THR A 201 10.04 -12.75 -19.68
CA THR A 201 10.40 -13.95 -18.91
C THR A 201 9.77 -13.96 -17.52
N ARG A 202 9.25 -12.83 -17.04
CA ARG A 202 8.64 -12.73 -15.70
C ARG A 202 7.21 -13.25 -15.77
N VAL A 203 6.91 -14.22 -14.92
CA VAL A 203 5.54 -14.73 -14.79
C VAL A 203 4.71 -13.67 -14.07
N SER A 204 3.59 -13.31 -14.68
CA SER A 204 2.57 -12.52 -14.04
C SER A 204 1.21 -13.17 -14.29
N ALA A 205 0.28 -13.02 -13.37
CA ALA A 205 -1.06 -13.58 -13.48
C ALA A 205 -2.09 -12.48 -13.22
N PRO A 206 -3.22 -12.50 -13.92
CA PRO A 206 -4.35 -11.67 -13.53
C PRO A 206 -4.81 -12.13 -12.16
N ALA A 207 -4.95 -11.21 -11.20
CA ALA A 207 -5.60 -11.60 -9.96
C ALA A 207 -7.12 -11.69 -10.16
N PRO A 208 -7.78 -12.64 -9.47
CA PRO A 208 -9.23 -12.68 -9.42
C PRO A 208 -9.78 -11.36 -8.84
N PRO A 209 -11.03 -11.01 -9.17
CA PRO A 209 -11.65 -9.81 -8.63
C PRO A 209 -11.65 -9.85 -7.10
N ARG A 210 -11.14 -8.77 -6.48
CA ARG A 210 -11.14 -8.60 -5.03
C ARG A 210 -12.56 -8.66 -4.48
N ARG A 211 -12.75 -9.41 -3.39
CA ARG A 211 -14.00 -9.34 -2.61
C ARG A 211 -14.16 -7.92 -2.06
N GLN A 212 -15.26 -7.24 -2.42
CA GLN A 212 -15.56 -5.93 -1.85
C GLN A 212 -16.14 -6.10 -0.46
N ARG A 213 -15.39 -5.68 0.57
CA ARG A 213 -15.84 -5.64 1.95
C ARG A 213 -15.83 -4.18 2.46
N PRO A 214 -16.82 -3.76 3.25
CA PRO A 214 -16.69 -2.53 4.03
C PRO A 214 -15.47 -2.65 4.95
N SER A 215 -14.50 -1.74 4.82
CA SER A 215 -13.37 -1.70 5.74
C SER A 215 -13.85 -1.42 7.16
N ARG A 216 -13.19 -2.01 8.16
CA ARG A 216 -13.41 -1.64 9.56
C ARG A 216 -13.18 -0.14 9.73
N GLU A 217 -14.14 0.53 10.36
CA GLU A 217 -14.04 1.97 10.55
C GLU A 217 -12.95 2.30 11.55
N SER A 218 -12.10 3.24 11.17
CA SER A 218 -11.02 3.74 12.02
C SER A 218 -11.55 4.75 13.05
N ALA A 219 -10.79 5.03 14.12
CA ALA A 219 -11.21 5.95 15.18
C ALA A 219 -11.47 7.37 14.64
N SER A 220 -10.68 7.79 13.66
CA SER A 220 -10.81 9.07 12.95
C SER A 220 -12.06 9.13 12.07
N GLU A 221 -12.44 8.02 11.41
CA GLU A 221 -13.68 7.92 10.62
C GLU A 221 -14.92 7.96 11.50
N ILE A 222 -14.92 7.19 12.60
CA ILE A 222 -16.00 7.21 13.60
C ILE A 222 -16.17 8.63 14.14
N TYR A 223 -15.08 9.27 14.57
CA TYR A 223 -15.13 10.64 15.06
C TYR A 223 -15.63 11.63 13.99
N SER A 224 -15.13 11.53 12.75
CA SER A 224 -15.53 12.40 11.65
C SER A 224 -17.03 12.32 11.37
N ARG A 225 -17.61 11.12 11.36
CA ARG A 225 -19.04 10.92 11.18
C ARG A 225 -19.83 11.54 12.35
N THR A 226 -19.40 11.26 13.57
CA THR A 226 -20.11 11.72 14.78
C THR A 226 -20.06 13.24 14.92
N ILE A 227 -18.91 13.88 14.70
CA ILE A 227 -18.76 15.32 14.90
C ILE A 227 -19.53 16.14 13.88
N VAL A 228 -19.58 15.70 12.61
CA VAL A 228 -20.35 16.39 11.56
C VAL A 228 -21.85 16.35 11.87
N ASN A 229 -22.36 15.21 12.32
CA ASN A 229 -23.76 15.09 12.75
C ASN A 229 -24.04 15.94 14.00
N ALA A 230 -23.13 15.94 14.98
CA ALA A 230 -23.25 16.79 16.16
C ALA A 230 -23.25 18.29 15.80
N GLY A 231 -22.44 18.71 14.82
CA GLY A 231 -22.43 20.08 14.32
C GLY A 231 -23.73 20.49 13.63
N LEU A 232 -24.34 19.59 12.86
CA LEU A 232 -25.66 19.81 12.27
C LEU A 232 -26.76 19.94 13.33
N LEU A 233 -26.74 19.07 14.35
CA LEU A 233 -27.68 19.16 15.47
C LEU A 233 -27.51 20.47 16.26
N ALA A 234 -26.26 20.87 16.53
CA ALA A 234 -25.96 22.14 17.20
C ALA A 234 -26.42 23.34 16.37
N ALA A 235 -26.28 23.29 15.04
CA ALA A 235 -26.75 24.32 14.14
C ALA A 235 -28.29 24.43 14.14
N ALA A 236 -29.00 23.30 14.10
CA ALA A 236 -30.46 23.25 14.17
C ALA A 236 -30.97 23.77 15.52
N ALA A 237 -30.38 23.33 16.64
CA ALA A 237 -30.73 23.81 17.97
C ALA A 237 -30.50 25.32 18.12
N SER A 238 -29.37 25.83 17.61
CA SER A 238 -29.10 27.27 17.61
C SER A 238 -30.16 28.06 16.85
N TRP A 239 -30.61 27.54 15.69
CA TRP A 239 -31.64 28.19 14.87
C TRP A 239 -33.02 28.21 15.54
N VAL A 240 -33.39 27.14 16.27
CA VAL A 240 -34.63 27.07 17.06
C VAL A 240 -34.61 28.07 18.23
N VAL A 241 -33.48 28.19 18.92
CA VAL A 241 -33.33 29.12 20.05
C VAL A 241 -33.31 30.58 19.57
N ALA A 242 -32.59 30.86 18.48
CA ALA A 242 -32.57 32.17 17.84
C ALA A 242 -32.24 32.02 16.34
N PRO A 243 -33.11 32.45 15.41
CA PRO A 243 -32.91 32.25 13.97
C PRO A 243 -31.77 33.13 13.43
N ASN A 244 -30.53 32.68 13.65
CA ASN A 244 -29.31 33.36 13.21
C ASN A 244 -28.42 32.39 12.41
N ILE A 245 -28.45 32.55 11.09
CA ILE A 245 -27.68 31.72 10.15
C ILE A 245 -26.16 31.80 10.38
N SER A 246 -25.67 32.91 10.94
CA SER A 246 -24.24 33.08 11.21
C SER A 246 -23.76 32.23 12.39
N VAL A 247 -24.62 32.00 13.40
CA VAL A 247 -24.34 31.13 14.54
C VAL A 247 -24.40 29.68 14.11
N ALA A 248 -25.44 29.29 13.36
CA ALA A 248 -25.56 27.96 12.76
C ALA A 248 -24.35 27.62 11.86
N ALA A 249 -23.92 28.54 10.99
CA ALA A 249 -22.76 28.35 10.13
C ALA A 249 -21.44 28.18 10.90
N GLN A 250 -21.30 28.87 12.03
CA GLN A 250 -20.13 28.71 12.91
C GLN A 250 -20.11 27.37 13.62
N ALA A 251 -21.27 26.87 14.08
CA ALA A 251 -21.37 25.54 14.68
C ALA A 251 -20.95 24.44 13.69
N VAL A 252 -21.42 24.51 12.44
CA VAL A 252 -21.01 23.59 11.36
C VAL A 252 -19.51 23.71 11.08
N SER A 253 -18.96 24.92 11.03
CA SER A 253 -17.53 25.11 10.78
C SER A 253 -16.65 24.58 11.93
N ALA A 254 -17.11 24.70 13.17
CA ALA A 254 -16.44 24.17 14.36
C ALA A 254 -16.44 22.63 14.40
N SER A 255 -17.42 21.98 13.77
CA SER A 255 -17.49 20.52 13.65
C SER A 255 -16.57 19.89 12.59
N SER A 256 -15.59 20.64 12.07
CA SER A 256 -14.69 20.12 11.04
C SER A 256 -13.70 19.09 11.63
N PRO A 257 -13.67 17.83 11.14
CA PRO A 257 -12.75 16.80 11.62
C PRO A 257 -11.33 16.92 11.03
N ARG A 258 -10.91 18.13 10.64
CA ARG A 258 -9.65 18.34 9.89
C ARG A 258 -8.45 17.76 10.60
N ALA A 259 -8.28 18.02 11.90
CA ALA A 259 -7.14 17.48 12.64
C ALA A 259 -7.11 15.95 12.62
N ALA A 260 -8.26 15.29 12.79
CA ALA A 260 -8.39 13.83 12.74
C ALA A 260 -8.04 13.25 11.36
N ARG A 261 -8.14 14.05 10.29
CA ARG A 261 -7.80 13.63 8.92
C ARG A 261 -6.36 14.00 8.53
N PHE A 262 -5.89 15.17 8.92
CA PHE A 262 -4.59 15.72 8.50
C PHE A 262 -3.42 14.90 9.04
N GLY A 263 -3.49 14.47 10.31
CA GLY A 263 -2.43 13.64 10.90
C GLY A 263 -2.22 12.32 10.18
N PRO A 264 -3.24 11.44 10.11
CA PRO A 264 -3.12 10.17 9.37
C PRO A 264 -2.77 10.35 7.90
N SER A 265 -3.33 11.36 7.22
CA SER A 265 -3.02 11.62 5.80
C SER A 265 -1.57 12.04 5.59
N ALA A 266 -1.01 12.84 6.50
CA ALA A 266 0.39 13.26 6.44
C ALA A 266 1.34 12.11 6.73
N PHE A 267 1.01 11.27 7.72
CA PHE A 267 1.74 10.04 8.02
C PHE A 267 1.75 9.08 6.83
N GLN A 268 0.59 8.80 6.24
CA GLN A 268 0.47 7.89 5.11
C GLN A 268 1.25 8.37 3.89
N ALA A 269 1.14 9.65 3.55
CA ALA A 269 1.85 10.20 2.40
C ALA A 269 3.37 10.17 2.58
N GLU A 270 3.86 10.54 3.77
CA GLU A 270 5.30 10.47 4.06
C GLU A 270 5.80 9.02 4.15
N LEU A 271 5.02 8.11 4.76
CA LEU A 271 5.36 6.69 4.81
C LEU A 271 5.42 6.09 3.40
N GLY A 272 4.41 6.35 2.56
CA GLY A 272 4.38 5.88 1.17
C GLY A 272 5.56 6.41 0.36
N ARG A 273 5.95 7.66 0.59
CA ARG A 273 7.15 8.28 -0.01
C ARG A 273 8.43 7.55 0.42
N CYS A 274 8.61 7.32 1.72
CA CYS A 274 9.79 6.62 2.25
C CYS A 274 9.85 5.15 1.80
N LEU A 275 8.73 4.43 1.84
CA LEU A 275 8.62 3.06 1.33
C LEU A 275 9.03 2.97 -0.15
N ALA A 276 8.55 3.89 -0.98
CA ALA A 276 8.93 3.95 -2.39
C ALA A 276 10.44 4.18 -2.57
N GLN A 277 11.05 5.06 -1.77
CA GLN A 277 12.49 5.32 -1.79
C GLN A 277 13.33 4.11 -1.34
N GLU A 278 12.78 3.23 -0.51
CA GLU A 278 13.44 2.05 0.00
C GLU A 278 13.22 0.79 -0.86
N GLY A 279 12.58 0.89 -2.02
CA GLY A 279 12.30 -0.25 -2.89
C GLY A 279 11.01 -1.01 -2.55
N VAL A 280 10.03 -0.35 -1.95
CA VAL A 280 8.67 -0.87 -1.79
C VAL A 280 7.71 -0.11 -2.70
N LEU A 281 7.24 -0.77 -3.76
CA LEU A 281 6.28 -0.23 -4.69
C LEU A 281 4.89 -0.16 -4.05
N VAL A 282 4.44 1.05 -3.70
CA VAL A 282 3.09 1.29 -3.17
C VAL A 282 2.10 1.43 -4.33
N ARG A 283 1.28 0.40 -4.55
CA ARG A 283 0.27 0.37 -5.63
C ARG A 283 -1.00 1.12 -5.23
N THR A 284 -1.46 0.89 -4.01
CA THR A 284 -2.73 1.45 -3.49
C THR A 284 -2.47 2.29 -2.24
N PRO A 285 -2.05 3.56 -2.36
CA PRO A 285 -1.71 4.40 -1.21
C PRO A 285 -2.90 4.58 -0.25
N GLU A 286 -4.14 4.51 -0.75
CA GLU A 286 -5.32 4.61 0.12
C GLU A 286 -5.47 3.44 1.08
N ARG A 287 -4.85 2.28 0.82
CA ARG A 287 -4.87 1.13 1.73
C ARG A 287 -3.95 1.32 2.93
N LEU A 288 -2.97 2.23 2.86
CA LEU A 288 -2.09 2.54 4.00
C LEU A 288 -2.87 3.10 5.20
N ARG A 289 -4.08 3.63 4.99
CA ARG A 289 -4.95 4.05 6.11
C ARG A 289 -5.41 2.91 7.00
N LEU A 290 -5.46 1.69 6.47
CA LEU A 290 -5.88 0.52 7.23
C LEU A 290 -4.81 0.05 8.20
N LEU A 291 -3.55 0.50 8.08
CA LEU A 291 -2.46 0.13 9.00
C LEU A 291 -2.80 0.42 10.46
N ALA A 292 -3.56 1.49 10.73
CA ALA A 292 -4.00 1.82 12.08
C ALA A 292 -5.13 0.90 12.61
N THR A 293 -5.73 0.10 11.74
CA THR A 293 -6.82 -0.84 12.09
C THR A 293 -6.43 -2.32 11.98
N VAL A 294 -5.31 -2.64 11.33
CA VAL A 294 -4.79 -4.01 11.22
C VAL A 294 -4.55 -4.57 12.63
N ASP A 295 -5.04 -5.77 12.87
CA ASP A 295 -4.88 -6.50 14.14
C ASP A 295 -4.27 -7.90 13.94
N THR A 296 -4.21 -8.38 12.69
CA THR A 296 -3.76 -9.72 12.37
C THR A 296 -2.82 -9.68 11.16
N VAL A 297 -1.70 -10.40 11.27
CA VAL A 297 -0.80 -10.65 10.14
C VAL A 297 -0.83 -12.13 9.78
N VAL A 298 -1.04 -12.42 8.49
CA VAL A 298 -0.99 -13.78 7.95
C VAL A 298 0.25 -13.90 7.08
N LEU A 299 1.14 -14.80 7.44
CA LEU A 299 2.41 -15.03 6.79
C LEU A 299 2.36 -16.34 6.00
N HIS A 300 2.80 -16.29 4.75
CA HIS A 300 3.11 -17.50 4.00
C HIS A 300 4.63 -17.80 4.13
N PRO A 301 5.04 -19.03 4.47
CA PRO A 301 6.45 -19.40 4.71
C PRO A 301 7.38 -18.97 3.57
N SER A 302 6.89 -19.00 2.33
CA SER A 302 7.61 -18.49 1.13
C SER A 302 8.18 -17.08 1.26
N ALA A 303 7.58 -16.21 2.09
CA ALA A 303 8.05 -14.86 2.31
C ALA A 303 9.22 -14.80 3.29
N LEU A 304 9.29 -15.78 4.21
CA LEU A 304 10.27 -15.88 5.30
C LEU A 304 11.53 -16.66 4.90
N CYS A 305 11.50 -17.37 3.79
CA CYS A 305 12.55 -18.27 3.32
C CYS A 305 13.46 -17.60 2.30
N GLY A 306 14.79 -17.63 2.40
CA GLY A 306 15.74 -17.08 1.42
C GLY A 306 15.84 -17.85 0.08
N LYS A 307 16.99 -17.71 -0.60
CA LYS A 307 17.29 -18.35 -1.90
C LYS A 307 18.10 -19.64 -1.81
N ARG A 308 18.51 -20.06 -0.60
CA ARG A 308 19.38 -21.23 -0.41
C ARG A 308 18.61 -22.39 0.19
N ARG A 309 18.98 -23.60 -0.18
CA ARG A 309 18.47 -24.83 0.43
C ARG A 309 19.37 -25.25 1.58
N VAL A 310 18.77 -25.74 2.66
CA VAL A 310 19.47 -26.27 3.83
C VAL A 310 18.92 -27.63 4.20
N VAL A 311 19.79 -28.44 4.80
CA VAL A 311 19.37 -29.68 5.44
C VAL A 311 18.68 -29.30 6.75
N ARG A 312 17.52 -29.91 7.00
CA ARG A 312 16.73 -29.69 8.22
C ARG A 312 16.72 -30.90 9.13
N ASP A 313 16.69 -32.09 8.54
CA ASP A 313 16.79 -33.35 9.25
C ASP A 313 17.38 -34.43 8.34
N VAL A 314 17.93 -35.49 8.92
CA VAL A 314 18.43 -36.65 8.17
C VAL A 314 18.09 -37.95 8.88
N GLN A 315 17.71 -38.94 8.08
CA GLN A 315 17.38 -40.29 8.50
C GLN A 315 18.28 -41.28 7.72
N PRO A 316 19.42 -41.70 8.30
CA PRO A 316 20.27 -42.70 7.67
C PRO A 316 19.52 -44.03 7.54
N THR A 317 19.73 -44.73 6.43
CA THR A 317 19.06 -46.02 6.14
C THR A 317 20.08 -47.11 5.84
N ALA A 318 21.29 -46.76 5.39
CA ALA A 318 22.37 -47.71 5.14
C ALA A 318 23.28 -47.89 6.36
N ASP A 319 23.76 -49.12 6.55
CA ASP A 319 24.73 -49.45 7.59
C ASP A 319 26.05 -48.69 7.38
N GLY A 320 26.65 -48.20 8.48
CA GLY A 320 27.86 -47.38 8.44
C GLY A 320 27.65 -45.88 8.20
N TRP A 321 26.40 -45.42 8.04
CA TRP A 321 26.05 -44.00 7.99
C TRP A 321 25.52 -43.49 9.32
N SER A 322 26.26 -42.59 9.98
CA SER A 322 25.75 -41.85 11.13
C SER A 322 24.90 -40.66 10.70
N ARG A 323 24.00 -40.19 11.59
CA ARG A 323 23.19 -38.98 11.36
C ARG A 323 24.08 -37.77 11.04
N GLN A 324 25.15 -37.56 11.80
CA GLN A 324 26.09 -36.45 11.58
C GLN A 324 26.81 -36.55 10.23
N ARG A 325 27.25 -37.75 9.83
CA ARG A 325 27.94 -37.94 8.56
C ARG A 325 27.01 -37.69 7.37
N LEU A 326 25.78 -38.20 7.43
CA LEU A 326 24.76 -37.94 6.41
C LEU A 326 24.41 -36.45 6.33
N TRP A 327 24.29 -35.78 7.48
CA TRP A 327 24.06 -34.33 7.54
C TRP A 327 25.18 -33.53 6.89
N GLN A 328 26.43 -33.80 7.24
CA GLN A 328 27.59 -33.10 6.69
C GLN A 328 27.71 -33.30 5.18
N ALA A 329 27.57 -34.54 4.70
CA ALA A 329 27.61 -34.85 3.28
C ALA A 329 26.45 -34.16 2.52
N ALA A 330 25.22 -34.23 3.04
CA ALA A 330 24.08 -33.58 2.41
C ALA A 330 24.17 -32.04 2.44
N SER A 331 24.71 -31.46 3.52
CA SER A 331 24.91 -30.01 3.64
C SER A 331 25.99 -29.50 2.69
N ALA A 332 27.04 -30.30 2.46
CA ALA A 332 28.07 -30.01 1.48
C ALA A 332 27.49 -30.00 0.05
N VAL A 333 26.58 -30.92 -0.28
CA VAL A 333 25.89 -30.94 -1.58
C VAL A 333 25.02 -29.70 -1.80
N LEU A 334 24.41 -29.15 -0.74
CA LEU A 334 23.54 -27.97 -0.85
C LEU A 334 24.27 -26.62 -0.73
N SER A 335 25.54 -26.59 -0.30
CA SER A 335 26.33 -25.36 -0.20
C SER A 335 27.22 -25.15 -1.43
N PRO A 336 27.08 -24.04 -2.18
CA PRO A 336 27.87 -23.76 -3.38
C PRO A 336 29.32 -23.31 -3.08
N VAL A 337 29.83 -23.53 -1.86
CA VAL A 337 31.24 -23.22 -1.57
C VAL A 337 32.08 -24.27 -2.30
N GLU A 338 33.03 -23.82 -3.13
CA GLU A 338 34.07 -24.64 -3.74
C GLU A 338 34.94 -25.29 -2.64
N SER A 339 34.40 -26.29 -1.95
CA SER A 339 35.19 -27.16 -1.09
C SER A 339 35.99 -28.07 -2.01
N SER A 340 37.18 -27.58 -2.38
CA SER A 340 38.28 -28.37 -2.93
C SER A 340 38.67 -29.42 -1.89
N GLY A 341 37.93 -30.53 -1.88
CA GLY A 341 38.12 -31.65 -0.98
C GLY A 341 37.62 -32.89 -1.66
N SER A 342 38.51 -33.55 -2.42
CA SER A 342 38.29 -34.87 -2.99
C SER A 342 38.16 -35.90 -1.87
N SER A 343 36.96 -36.00 -1.28
CA SER A 343 36.56 -37.09 -0.39
C SER A 343 35.42 -37.87 -1.04
N ALA A 344 35.25 -39.15 -0.70
CA ALA A 344 34.20 -40.04 -1.22
C ALA A 344 32.77 -39.47 -1.06
N GLU A 345 32.60 -38.49 -0.16
CA GLU A 345 31.38 -37.73 0.11
C GLU A 345 31.01 -36.73 -1.00
N ALA A 346 31.96 -36.33 -1.86
CA ALA A 346 31.73 -35.47 -3.03
C ALA A 346 30.90 -36.15 -4.16
N ARG A 347 30.63 -37.46 -4.04
CA ARG A 347 29.80 -38.22 -5.00
C ARG A 347 28.34 -38.38 -4.54
N MET A 348 27.97 -37.82 -3.39
CA MET A 348 26.60 -37.86 -2.92
C MET A 348 25.68 -37.08 -3.86
N ARG A 349 24.63 -37.75 -4.33
CA ARG A 349 23.55 -37.18 -5.13
C ARG A 349 22.26 -37.27 -4.34
N LEU A 350 21.55 -36.16 -4.26
CA LEU A 350 20.20 -36.12 -3.74
C LEU A 350 19.23 -36.41 -4.91
N SER A 351 18.68 -37.62 -4.93
CA SER A 351 17.81 -38.14 -5.99
C SER A 351 16.32 -37.94 -5.62
N ARG A 352 15.51 -37.55 -6.62
CA ARG A 352 14.14 -36.96 -6.60
C ARG A 352 14.05 -35.45 -6.40
N LEU A 353 13.31 -34.67 -7.20
CA LEU A 353 12.79 -34.71 -8.61
C LEU A 353 12.20 -33.27 -8.86
N PRO A 354 11.87 -32.83 -10.08
CA PRO A 354 11.33 -31.48 -10.33
C PRO A 354 10.10 -31.18 -9.45
N ASP A 355 9.95 -29.93 -9.01
CA ASP A 355 8.78 -29.44 -8.25
C ASP A 355 8.74 -29.84 -6.74
N LEU A 356 9.89 -29.96 -6.06
CA LEU A 356 9.96 -30.15 -4.59
C LEU A 356 9.16 -29.05 -3.85
N ALA A 357 8.38 -29.47 -2.85
CA ALA A 357 7.64 -28.58 -1.96
C ALA A 357 8.59 -27.68 -1.15
N GLU A 358 8.00 -26.78 -0.35
CA GLU A 358 8.78 -25.81 0.43
C GLU A 358 9.75 -26.50 1.43
N THR A 359 9.31 -27.63 1.99
CA THR A 359 10.05 -28.58 2.82
C THR A 359 9.72 -30.00 2.32
N ASP A 360 10.71 -30.83 1.98
CA ASP A 360 10.46 -32.19 1.50
C ASP A 360 11.62 -33.16 1.78
N TRP A 361 11.31 -34.46 1.90
CA TRP A 361 12.28 -35.53 2.08
C TRP A 361 12.85 -35.98 0.74
N VAL A 362 14.16 -35.80 0.58
CA VAL A 362 14.91 -36.23 -0.61
C VAL A 362 15.74 -37.47 -0.28
N THR A 363 15.85 -38.39 -1.25
CA THR A 363 16.70 -39.58 -1.08
C THR A 363 18.16 -39.23 -1.33
N ALA A 364 19.04 -39.53 -0.37
CA ALA A 364 20.48 -39.40 -0.55
C ALA A 364 21.06 -40.71 -1.09
N THR A 365 21.85 -40.60 -2.15
CA THR A 365 22.45 -41.73 -2.86
C THR A 365 23.94 -41.48 -3.08
N ILE A 366 24.78 -42.50 -2.94
CA ILE A 366 26.20 -42.48 -3.33
C ILE A 366 26.45 -43.66 -4.23
N ASP A 367 27.06 -43.41 -5.40
CA ASP A 367 27.43 -44.43 -6.39
C ASP A 367 26.27 -45.40 -6.73
N GLY A 368 25.01 -44.90 -6.69
CA GLY A 368 23.80 -45.66 -6.98
C GLY A 368 23.14 -46.35 -5.78
N THR A 369 23.78 -46.35 -4.60
CA THR A 369 23.27 -46.93 -3.35
C THR A 369 22.59 -45.89 -2.48
N THR A 370 21.38 -46.17 -1.99
CA THR A 370 20.64 -45.28 -1.08
C THR A 370 21.28 -45.29 0.30
N THR A 371 21.82 -44.14 0.73
CA THR A 371 22.47 -43.99 2.03
C THR A 371 21.49 -43.53 3.13
N GLY A 372 20.44 -42.79 2.76
CA GLY A 372 19.38 -42.37 3.67
C GLY A 372 18.41 -41.38 3.05
N ARG A 373 17.57 -40.77 3.90
CA ARG A 373 16.69 -39.65 3.52
C ARG A 373 17.15 -38.36 4.21
N VAL A 374 17.01 -37.26 3.51
CA VAL A 374 17.42 -35.91 3.93
C VAL A 374 16.22 -35.00 3.76
N LEU A 375 15.74 -34.40 4.85
CA LEU A 375 14.72 -33.38 4.81
C LEU A 375 15.38 -32.06 4.39
N VAL A 376 14.99 -31.54 3.23
CA VAL A 376 15.52 -30.31 2.67
C VAL A 376 14.45 -29.23 2.77
N SER A 377 14.82 -28.05 3.24
CA SER A 377 13.97 -26.86 3.25
C SER A 377 14.71 -25.66 2.67
N TRP A 378 13.99 -24.57 2.43
CA TRP A 378 14.65 -23.28 2.23
C TRP A 378 15.24 -22.78 3.55
N GLU A 379 16.41 -22.15 3.46
CA GLU A 379 17.01 -21.38 4.55
C GLU A 379 16.08 -20.24 4.94
N LEU A 380 15.99 -19.91 6.22
CA LEU A 380 15.29 -18.71 6.66
C LEU A 380 16.04 -17.46 6.20
N ASP A 381 15.29 -16.45 5.79
CA ASP A 381 15.86 -15.13 5.59
C ASP A 381 16.36 -14.57 6.94
N PRO A 382 17.53 -13.92 6.96
CA PRO A 382 18.09 -13.35 8.20
C PRO A 382 17.16 -12.39 8.94
N LEU A 383 16.21 -11.76 8.25
CA LEU A 383 15.22 -10.85 8.83
C LEU A 383 13.91 -11.52 9.25
N ALA A 384 13.71 -12.82 9.01
CA ALA A 384 12.46 -13.52 9.33
C ALA A 384 12.07 -13.36 10.82
N ASP A 385 13.01 -13.62 11.73
CA ASP A 385 12.80 -13.45 13.17
C ASP A 385 12.51 -11.99 13.55
N ALA A 386 13.18 -11.02 12.90
CA ALA A 386 12.95 -9.61 13.15
C ALA A 386 11.57 -9.12 12.65
N VAL A 387 11.08 -9.69 11.54
CA VAL A 387 9.74 -9.44 11.01
C VAL A 387 8.66 -9.99 11.95
N LEU A 388 8.84 -11.21 12.46
CA LEU A 388 7.93 -11.78 13.48
C LEU A 388 7.95 -10.96 14.77
N ARG A 389 9.13 -10.56 15.24
CA ARG A 389 9.26 -9.67 16.41
C ARG A 389 8.61 -8.31 16.17
N ALA A 390 8.72 -7.73 14.98
CA ALA A 390 8.04 -6.48 14.63
C ALA A 390 6.51 -6.63 14.64
N ALA A 391 5.98 -7.77 14.17
CA ALA A 391 4.55 -8.07 14.26
C ALA A 391 4.07 -8.18 15.72
N HIS A 392 4.82 -8.89 16.56
CA HIS A 392 4.55 -8.98 18.01
C HIS A 392 4.63 -7.63 18.72
N GLN A 393 5.66 -6.82 18.45
CA GLN A 393 5.78 -5.46 18.97
C GLN A 393 4.63 -4.55 18.51
N ALA A 394 4.06 -4.85 17.34
CA ALA A 394 2.86 -4.21 16.84
C ALA A 394 1.55 -4.78 17.42
N ASN A 395 1.62 -5.68 18.41
CA ASN A 395 0.49 -6.37 19.02
C ASN A 395 -0.44 -7.00 17.97
N LEU A 396 0.14 -7.62 16.94
CA LEU A 396 -0.60 -8.36 15.94
C LEU A 396 -0.73 -9.82 16.32
N ARG A 397 -1.88 -10.42 16.05
CA ARG A 397 -2.01 -11.87 15.99
C ARG A 397 -1.22 -12.38 14.78
N VAL A 398 -0.23 -13.24 15.01
CA VAL A 398 0.66 -13.78 13.99
C VAL A 398 0.20 -15.18 13.59
N VAL A 399 -0.35 -15.30 12.38
CA VAL A 399 -0.82 -16.56 11.81
C VAL A 399 0.12 -17.02 10.71
N LEU A 400 0.70 -18.21 10.83
CA LEU A 400 1.52 -18.85 9.79
C LEU A 400 0.67 -19.89 9.04
N VAL A 401 0.63 -19.78 7.71
CA VAL A 401 -0.07 -20.75 6.83
C VAL A 401 0.89 -21.84 6.39
N GLY A 402 0.44 -23.09 6.31
CA GLY A 402 1.24 -24.22 5.80
C GLY A 402 1.90 -25.05 6.91
N ASP A 403 3.16 -25.44 6.70
CA ASP A 403 3.91 -26.40 7.54
C ASP A 403 4.00 -25.91 9.00
N PRO A 404 3.24 -26.51 9.94
CA PRO A 404 3.13 -26.04 11.31
C PRO A 404 4.39 -26.34 12.13
N ASP A 405 5.20 -27.29 11.67
CA ASP A 405 6.43 -27.67 12.35
C ASP A 405 7.55 -26.75 11.88
N ARG A 406 7.67 -25.55 12.43
CA ARG A 406 8.92 -24.75 12.36
C ARG A 406 9.35 -24.35 13.77
N PRO A 407 10.14 -25.20 14.47
CA PRO A 407 10.50 -24.97 15.86
C PRO A 407 11.26 -23.67 16.07
N GLU A 408 12.06 -23.25 15.07
CA GLU A 408 12.82 -21.99 15.08
C GLU A 408 11.92 -20.75 15.15
N LEU A 409 10.70 -20.83 14.62
CA LEU A 409 9.74 -19.72 14.58
C LEU A 409 8.56 -19.90 15.55
N ALA A 410 8.39 -21.10 16.11
CA ALA A 410 7.22 -21.48 16.91
C ALA A 410 6.98 -20.55 18.11
N ALA A 411 8.04 -20.00 18.71
CA ALA A 411 7.93 -19.08 19.85
C ALA A 411 7.32 -17.71 19.50
N LEU A 412 7.27 -17.34 18.21
CA LEU A 412 6.76 -16.05 17.72
C LEU A 412 5.52 -16.20 16.84
N ILE A 413 4.96 -17.40 16.74
CA ILE A 413 3.74 -17.68 15.98
C ILE A 413 2.62 -17.95 16.99
N ASP A 414 1.52 -17.22 16.89
CA ASP A 414 0.36 -17.44 17.76
C ASP A 414 -0.49 -18.63 17.28
N GLU A 415 -0.55 -18.82 15.96
CA GLU A 415 -1.34 -19.87 15.32
C GLU A 415 -0.65 -20.35 14.03
N ALA A 416 -0.55 -21.67 13.86
CA ALA A 416 -0.17 -22.29 12.61
C ALA A 416 -1.37 -23.05 12.03
N THR A 417 -1.66 -22.86 10.75
CA THR A 417 -2.83 -23.47 10.10
C THR A 417 -2.43 -24.20 8.81
N SER A 418 -2.99 -25.39 8.62
CA SER A 418 -2.83 -26.19 7.40
C SER A 418 -3.80 -25.80 6.28
N HIS A 419 -4.75 -24.89 6.55
CA HIS A 419 -5.65 -24.36 5.54
C HIS A 419 -4.89 -23.59 4.46
N SER A 420 -5.52 -23.40 3.31
CA SER A 420 -4.97 -22.58 2.24
C SER A 420 -4.89 -21.10 2.66
N LEU A 421 -4.02 -20.30 2.02
CA LEU A 421 -3.86 -18.88 2.41
C LEU A 421 -5.17 -18.13 2.17
N ALA A 422 -5.88 -18.47 1.09
CA ALA A 422 -7.18 -17.89 0.80
C ALA A 422 -8.19 -18.23 1.91
N GLU A 423 -8.34 -19.49 2.31
CA GLU A 423 -9.30 -19.90 3.34
C GLU A 423 -9.01 -19.22 4.69
N THR A 424 -7.74 -19.18 5.12
CA THR A 424 -7.35 -18.52 6.38
C THR A 424 -7.70 -17.04 6.39
N VAL A 425 -7.43 -16.33 5.30
CA VAL A 425 -7.79 -14.91 5.17
C VAL A 425 -9.31 -14.73 5.23
N HIS A 426 -10.08 -15.58 4.54
CA HIS A 426 -11.54 -15.53 4.58
C HIS A 426 -12.08 -15.77 5.99
N HIS A 427 -11.60 -16.79 6.69
CA HIS A 427 -12.04 -17.11 8.05
C HIS A 427 -11.76 -15.97 9.02
N LEU A 428 -10.54 -15.44 9.03
CA LEU A 428 -10.16 -14.31 9.88
C LEU A 428 -10.98 -13.05 9.55
N GLN A 429 -11.23 -12.79 8.26
CA GLN A 429 -12.06 -11.68 7.86
C GLN A 429 -13.51 -11.88 8.33
N ASP A 430 -14.09 -13.06 8.18
CA ASP A 430 -15.45 -13.35 8.64
C ASP A 430 -15.57 -13.18 10.18
N ASP A 431 -14.49 -13.43 10.92
CA ASP A 431 -14.33 -13.12 12.36
C ASP A 431 -14.05 -11.63 12.68
N HIS A 432 -14.23 -10.74 11.70
CA HIS A 432 -14.05 -9.29 11.82
C HIS A 432 -12.61 -8.79 12.07
N HIS A 433 -11.59 -9.62 11.82
CA HIS A 433 -10.21 -9.17 11.80
C HIS A 433 -9.89 -8.32 10.58
N VAL A 434 -8.93 -7.41 10.73
CA VAL A 434 -8.35 -6.63 9.62
C VAL A 434 -6.98 -7.22 9.31
N VAL A 435 -6.90 -7.87 8.15
CA VAL A 435 -5.82 -8.80 7.84
C VAL A 435 -4.77 -8.17 6.91
N LEU A 436 -3.53 -8.11 7.37
CA LEU A 436 -2.34 -7.87 6.55
C LEU A 436 -1.75 -9.21 6.12
N THR A 437 -1.62 -9.46 4.83
CA THR A 437 -0.92 -10.67 4.33
C THR A 437 0.47 -10.34 3.84
N ILE A 438 1.42 -11.22 4.14
CA ILE A 438 2.79 -11.17 3.61
C ILE A 438 3.10 -12.51 2.96
N ALA A 439 3.23 -12.50 1.64
CA ALA A 439 3.53 -13.70 0.88
C ALA A 439 4.50 -13.40 -0.26
N CYS A 440 5.31 -14.40 -0.62
CA CYS A 440 5.98 -14.43 -1.90
C CYS A 440 5.22 -15.43 -2.75
N PRO A 441 4.42 -15.01 -3.74
CA PRO A 441 3.81 -15.93 -4.70
C PRO A 441 4.94 -16.50 -5.58
N THR A 442 5.65 -17.47 -5.03
CA THR A 442 6.86 -18.09 -5.59
C THR A 442 6.52 -19.09 -6.69
N GLY A 443 7.52 -19.45 -7.50
CA GLY A 443 7.55 -20.73 -8.23
C GLY A 443 7.86 -21.95 -7.34
N HIS A 444 8.34 -21.73 -6.11
CA HIS A 444 8.73 -22.76 -5.12
C HIS A 444 7.56 -23.46 -4.42
N THR A 445 6.33 -23.03 -4.69
CA THR A 445 5.12 -23.79 -4.34
C THR A 445 4.85 -24.80 -5.45
N SER A 446 4.81 -26.08 -5.09
CA SER A 446 4.54 -27.17 -6.03
C SER A 446 3.14 -27.03 -6.60
N GLY A 447 3.04 -26.93 -7.93
CA GLY A 447 1.77 -26.86 -8.65
C GLY A 447 1.16 -25.47 -8.83
N ALA A 448 0.61 -25.25 -10.03
CA ALA A 448 -0.06 -24.00 -10.42
C ALA A 448 -1.25 -23.62 -9.52
N LYS A 449 -1.94 -24.61 -8.93
CA LYS A 449 -3.07 -24.39 -8.03
C LYS A 449 -2.64 -23.74 -6.71
N ALA A 450 -1.54 -24.19 -6.11
CA ALA A 450 -1.01 -23.62 -4.87
C ALA A 450 -0.56 -22.16 -5.09
N ARG A 451 0.12 -21.88 -6.22
CA ARG A 451 0.49 -20.50 -6.60
C ARG A 451 -0.71 -19.59 -6.74
N SER A 452 -1.75 -20.08 -7.41
CA SER A 452 -3.00 -19.34 -7.60
C SER A 452 -3.69 -19.07 -6.27
N ASP A 453 -3.69 -20.03 -5.36
CA ASP A 453 -4.28 -19.88 -4.02
C ASP A 453 -3.52 -18.82 -3.19
N VAL A 454 -2.19 -18.89 -3.16
CA VAL A 454 -1.37 -17.89 -2.46
C VAL A 454 -1.59 -16.50 -3.04
N ALA A 455 -1.61 -16.36 -4.37
CA ALA A 455 -1.90 -15.08 -5.02
C ALA A 455 -3.32 -14.58 -4.70
N GLN A 456 -4.31 -15.48 -4.64
CA GLN A 456 -5.70 -15.15 -4.32
C GLN A 456 -5.86 -14.73 -2.86
N GLY A 457 -5.29 -15.46 -1.90
CA GLY A 457 -5.32 -15.12 -0.49
C GLY A 457 -4.60 -13.80 -0.20
N LEU A 458 -3.45 -13.58 -0.84
CA LEU A 458 -2.72 -12.31 -0.78
C LEU A 458 -3.61 -11.15 -1.25
N VAL A 459 -4.17 -11.22 -2.46
CA VAL A 459 -4.94 -10.12 -3.07
C VAL A 459 -6.27 -9.85 -2.36
N ASN A 460 -6.89 -10.87 -1.76
CA ASN A 460 -8.17 -10.74 -1.04
C ASN A 460 -8.06 -10.19 0.38
N SER A 461 -6.85 -10.08 0.92
CA SER A 461 -6.62 -9.47 2.23
C SER A 461 -6.97 -7.97 2.26
N ASP A 462 -7.12 -7.42 3.47
CA ASP A 462 -7.39 -6.00 3.65
C ASP A 462 -6.18 -5.14 3.26
N ILE A 463 -4.97 -5.65 3.50
CA ILE A 463 -3.71 -5.11 2.97
C ILE A 463 -2.84 -6.27 2.47
N ALA A 464 -2.48 -6.22 1.20
CA ALA A 464 -1.66 -7.24 0.55
C ALA A 464 -0.21 -6.75 0.37
N LEU A 465 0.76 -7.41 1.00
CA LEU A 465 2.19 -7.15 0.82
C LEU A 465 2.88 -8.32 0.13
N ALA A 466 3.20 -8.15 -1.15
CA ALA A 466 3.91 -9.13 -1.95
C ALA A 466 5.43 -8.94 -1.81
N ILE A 467 6.17 -10.02 -1.55
CA ILE A 467 7.61 -10.04 -1.70
C ILE A 467 7.94 -10.41 -3.15
N ALA A 468 8.62 -9.52 -3.88
CA ALA A 468 9.07 -9.79 -5.23
C ALA A 468 10.45 -10.47 -5.20
N ARG A 469 10.63 -11.47 -6.06
CA ARG A 469 11.90 -12.19 -6.30
C ARG A 469 12.12 -12.32 -7.78
N ASP A 470 13.38 -12.50 -8.19
CA ASP A 470 13.80 -12.62 -9.60
C ASP A 470 13.10 -13.76 -10.35
N ASP A 471 12.78 -14.85 -9.65
CA ASP A 471 12.20 -16.09 -10.18
C ASP A 471 10.69 -16.26 -9.89
N GLY A 472 10.10 -15.31 -9.16
CA GLY A 472 8.72 -15.40 -8.66
C GLY A 472 7.64 -14.84 -9.59
N LEU A 473 6.39 -15.20 -9.29
CA LEU A 473 5.22 -14.55 -9.88
C LEU A 473 5.13 -13.12 -9.34
N ILE A 474 4.94 -12.15 -10.23
CA ILE A 474 4.74 -10.76 -9.82
C ILE A 474 3.25 -10.50 -9.59
N ALA A 475 2.88 -10.27 -8.33
CA ALA A 475 1.53 -9.95 -7.91
C ALA A 475 1.24 -8.44 -8.03
N TRP A 476 0.97 -7.95 -9.25
CA TRP A 476 0.69 -6.53 -9.52
C TRP A 476 -0.56 -5.98 -8.84
N ASP A 477 -1.49 -6.86 -8.48
CA ASP A 477 -2.71 -6.55 -7.75
C ASP A 477 -2.49 -6.55 -6.22
N ALA A 478 -1.27 -6.74 -5.71
CA ALA A 478 -0.96 -6.47 -4.30
C ALA A 478 -0.98 -4.95 -4.02
N ASP A 479 -1.23 -4.55 -2.77
CA ASP A 479 -1.23 -3.12 -2.40
C ASP A 479 0.18 -2.58 -2.24
N LEU A 480 1.10 -3.44 -1.79
CA LEU A 480 2.51 -3.18 -1.59
C LEU A 480 3.30 -4.31 -2.24
N LEU A 481 4.35 -3.96 -2.98
CA LEU A 481 5.28 -4.92 -3.57
C LEU A 481 6.70 -4.55 -3.16
N ALA A 482 7.33 -5.38 -2.32
CA ALA A 482 8.68 -5.16 -1.82
C ALA A 482 9.68 -5.84 -2.77
N SER A 483 10.39 -5.06 -3.58
CA SER A 483 11.50 -5.58 -4.43
C SER A 483 12.77 -5.82 -3.62
N ASN A 484 12.91 -5.14 -2.48
CA ASN A 484 14.03 -5.32 -1.56
C ASN A 484 13.90 -6.54 -0.62
N GLY A 485 12.81 -7.32 -0.71
CA GLY A 485 12.58 -8.49 0.14
C GLY A 485 11.90 -8.18 1.49
N LEU A 486 12.30 -8.91 2.53
CA LEU A 486 11.80 -8.73 3.91
C LEU A 486 12.12 -7.39 4.60
N PRO A 487 13.17 -6.62 4.23
CA PRO A 487 13.35 -5.25 4.72
C PRO A 487 12.09 -4.38 4.54
N GLY A 488 11.42 -4.47 3.38
CA GLY A 488 10.18 -3.76 3.11
C GLY A 488 9.03 -4.21 4.02
N ALA A 489 8.89 -5.53 4.21
CA ALA A 489 7.89 -6.09 5.14
C ALA A 489 8.12 -5.63 6.58
N TRP A 490 9.37 -5.69 7.05
CA TRP A 490 9.75 -5.21 8.38
C TRP A 490 9.40 -3.73 8.56
N ARG A 491 9.72 -2.88 7.59
CA ARG A 491 9.40 -1.44 7.62
C ARG A 491 7.90 -1.18 7.70
N VAL A 492 7.11 -1.94 6.96
CA VAL A 492 5.65 -1.82 7.01
C VAL A 492 5.15 -2.22 8.39
N LEU A 493 5.63 -3.34 8.95
CA LEU A 493 5.22 -3.80 10.28
C LEU A 493 5.58 -2.82 11.40
N THR A 494 6.78 -2.23 11.37
CA THR A 494 7.18 -1.21 12.35
C THR A 494 6.41 0.11 12.21
N ALA A 495 5.76 0.35 11.07
CA ALA A 495 4.90 1.51 10.88
C ALA A 495 3.53 1.38 11.57
N LEU A 496 3.04 0.16 11.85
CA LEU A 496 1.69 -0.04 12.41
C LEU A 496 1.49 0.67 13.77
N PRO A 497 2.39 0.51 14.78
CA PRO A 497 2.24 1.21 16.05
C PRO A 497 2.15 2.73 15.90
N GLU A 498 3.01 3.31 15.06
CA GLU A 498 3.05 4.75 14.80
C GLU A 498 1.81 5.23 14.02
N ALA A 499 1.26 4.40 13.13
CA ALA A 499 0.01 4.69 12.45
C ALA A 499 -1.15 4.79 13.45
N ARG A 500 -1.29 3.81 14.37
CA ARG A 500 -2.30 3.81 15.44
C ARG A 500 -2.14 5.02 16.36
N HIS A 501 -0.91 5.27 16.80
CA HIS A 501 -0.60 6.39 17.70
C HIS A 501 -0.93 7.74 17.05
N THR A 502 -0.56 7.92 15.77
CA THR A 502 -0.87 9.13 15.00
C THR A 502 -2.37 9.34 14.89
N GLU A 503 -3.14 8.28 14.62
CA GLU A 503 -4.59 8.37 14.51
C GLU A 503 -5.26 8.75 15.83
N ILE A 504 -4.87 8.10 16.93
CA ILE A 504 -5.39 8.39 18.27
C ILE A 504 -5.07 9.85 18.65
N SER A 505 -3.84 10.28 18.41
CA SER A 505 -3.38 11.64 18.72
C SER A 505 -4.12 12.69 17.89
N ALA A 506 -4.27 12.47 16.59
CA ALA A 506 -5.02 13.35 15.69
C ALA A 506 -6.49 13.47 16.08
N THR A 507 -7.11 12.35 16.49
CA THR A 507 -8.50 12.33 16.97
C THR A 507 -8.65 13.08 18.30
N ARG A 508 -7.70 12.94 19.23
CA ARG A 508 -7.68 13.70 20.50
C ARG A 508 -7.55 15.20 20.25
N LEU A 509 -6.63 15.61 19.36
CA LEU A 509 -6.47 17.01 18.95
C LEU A 509 -7.75 17.58 18.32
N ALA A 510 -8.41 16.79 17.47
CA ALA A 510 -9.68 17.19 16.86
C ALA A 510 -10.77 17.42 17.92
N LYS A 511 -10.96 16.47 18.85
CA LYS A 511 -11.90 16.59 19.98
C LYS A 511 -11.63 17.83 20.82
N ALA A 512 -10.36 18.06 21.19
CA ALA A 512 -9.95 19.23 21.96
C ALA A 512 -10.25 20.54 21.21
N SER A 513 -9.91 20.61 19.91
CA SER A 513 -10.16 21.80 19.10
C SER A 513 -11.64 22.11 18.92
N ALA A 514 -12.49 21.09 18.76
CA ALA A 514 -13.93 21.24 18.66
C ALA A 514 -14.53 21.75 19.98
N ALA A 515 -14.06 21.23 21.13
CA ALA A 515 -14.48 21.71 22.45
C ALA A 515 -14.11 23.18 22.66
N VAL A 516 -12.86 23.57 22.35
CA VAL A 516 -12.40 24.97 22.45
C VAL A 516 -13.19 25.87 21.49
N ALA A 517 -13.42 25.44 20.26
CA ALA A 517 -14.22 26.20 19.30
C ALA A 517 -15.67 26.39 19.78
N GLY A 518 -16.29 25.35 20.34
CA GLY A 518 -17.63 25.45 20.95
C GLY A 518 -17.69 26.42 22.12
N LEU A 519 -16.70 26.40 23.03
CA LEU A 519 -16.62 27.34 24.16
C LEU A 519 -16.44 28.80 23.69
N LEU A 520 -15.62 29.04 22.66
CA LEU A 520 -15.45 30.38 22.09
C LEU A 520 -16.74 30.89 21.43
N LEU A 521 -17.55 30.00 20.85
CA LEU A 521 -18.87 30.36 20.32
C LEU A 521 -19.84 30.74 21.42
N LEU A 522 -19.89 29.96 22.51
CA LEU A 522 -20.77 30.24 23.66
C LEU A 522 -20.43 31.54 24.38
N THR A 523 -19.15 31.82 24.54
CA THR A 523 -18.69 33.01 25.27
C THR A 523 -18.74 34.29 24.43
N GLY A 524 -19.00 34.21 23.13
CA GLY A 524 -18.97 35.36 22.21
C GLY A 524 -17.60 36.03 22.06
N ARG A 525 -16.56 35.51 22.73
CA ARG A 525 -15.20 36.06 22.77
C ARG A 525 -14.43 35.65 21.52
N THR A 526 -14.88 36.17 20.38
CA THR A 526 -14.15 36.09 19.11
C THR A 526 -12.92 37.02 19.17
N GLY A 527 -11.84 36.55 19.81
CA GLY A 527 -10.54 37.25 19.83
C GLY A 527 -10.21 38.03 21.10
N GLY A 528 -10.41 37.43 22.28
CA GLY A 528 -9.91 38.02 23.53
C GLY A 528 -8.38 38.17 23.54
N LEU A 529 -7.88 39.19 24.25
CA LEU A 529 -6.46 39.53 24.43
C LEU A 529 -5.57 38.31 24.77
N LEU A 530 -6.12 37.37 25.55
CA LEU A 530 -5.48 36.10 25.94
C LEU A 530 -5.23 35.15 24.76
N TRP A 531 -6.22 34.93 23.88
CA TRP A 531 -6.03 34.06 22.71
C TRP A 531 -5.04 34.68 21.72
N ARG A 532 -5.13 36.01 21.53
CA ARG A 532 -4.20 36.77 20.69
C ARG A 532 -2.77 36.79 21.26
N ARG A 533 -2.59 36.69 22.59
CA ARG A 533 -1.26 36.48 23.22
C ARG A 533 -0.75 35.06 23.04
N LEU A 534 -1.60 34.04 23.21
CA LEU A 534 -1.26 32.63 23.02
C LEU A 534 -0.89 32.29 21.58
N THR A 535 -1.50 32.96 20.59
CA THR A 535 -1.18 32.78 19.17
C THR A 535 -0.14 33.79 18.64
N LEU A 536 0.61 34.46 19.51
CA LEU A 536 1.66 35.43 19.14
C LEU A 536 1.14 36.53 18.17
N GLY A 537 -0.11 36.96 18.32
CA GLY A 537 -0.75 37.96 17.48
C GLY A 537 -1.34 37.44 16.17
N LEU A 538 -1.12 36.17 15.81
CA LEU A 538 -1.66 35.55 14.60
C LEU A 538 -3.12 35.12 14.82
N ALA A 539 -4.02 35.46 13.91
CA ALA A 539 -5.44 35.08 13.98
C ALA A 539 -5.65 33.60 13.57
N ILE A 540 -5.04 32.65 14.29
CA ILE A 540 -5.15 31.21 14.02
C ILE A 540 -6.33 30.63 14.80
N SER A 541 -7.24 29.96 14.09
CA SER A 541 -8.36 29.25 14.74
C SER A 541 -7.87 28.00 15.49
N PRO A 542 -8.53 27.58 16.58
CA PRO A 542 -8.19 26.34 17.29
C PRO A 542 -8.13 25.11 16.37
N VAL A 543 -9.02 25.06 15.37
CA VAL A 543 -9.09 23.97 14.39
C VAL A 543 -7.86 23.97 13.48
N ASN A 544 -7.41 25.15 13.01
CA ASN A 544 -6.23 25.26 12.16
C ASN A 544 -4.95 24.90 12.94
N LEU A 545 -4.85 25.34 14.20
CA LEU A 545 -3.72 24.99 15.07
C LEU A 545 -3.67 23.46 15.29
N ALA A 546 -4.78 22.84 15.68
CA ALA A 546 -4.85 21.39 15.87
C ALA A 546 -4.55 20.62 14.58
N SER A 547 -4.98 21.14 13.43
CA SER A 547 -4.70 20.53 12.11
C SER A 547 -3.22 20.62 11.75
N ALA A 548 -2.58 21.76 12.02
CA ALA A 548 -1.15 21.95 11.83
C ALA A 548 -0.33 21.00 12.73
N SER A 549 -0.68 20.94 14.02
CA SER A 549 -0.04 20.03 14.97
C SER A 549 -0.21 18.56 14.56
N ALA A 550 -1.43 18.14 14.19
CA ALA A 550 -1.68 16.78 13.74
C ALA A 550 -0.87 16.44 12.48
N LEU A 551 -0.80 17.35 11.50
CA LEU A 551 -0.01 17.18 10.28
C LEU A 551 1.48 16.97 10.61
N VAL A 552 2.07 17.83 11.45
CA VAL A 552 3.49 17.75 11.82
C VAL A 552 3.78 16.46 12.59
N ILE A 553 2.92 16.09 13.56
CA ILE A 553 3.07 14.85 14.34
C ILE A 553 3.05 13.63 13.42
N GLY A 554 2.09 13.57 12.49
CA GLY A 554 1.99 12.45 11.54
C GLY A 554 3.19 12.35 10.60
N TRP A 555 3.64 13.49 10.07
CA TRP A 555 4.83 13.54 9.22
C TRP A 555 6.10 13.10 9.96
N LEU A 556 6.33 13.60 11.19
CA LEU A 556 7.46 13.21 12.02
C LEU A 556 7.42 11.73 12.44
N ALA A 557 6.23 11.17 12.70
CA ALA A 557 6.06 9.76 13.02
C ALA A 557 6.49 8.86 11.85
N ALA A 558 6.07 9.19 10.61
CA ALA A 558 6.51 8.46 9.42
C ALA A 558 8.02 8.57 9.19
N ARG A 559 8.61 9.76 9.40
CA ARG A 559 10.07 9.93 9.33
C ARG A 559 10.83 9.13 10.39
N ARG A 560 10.29 9.03 11.60
CA ARG A 560 10.88 8.21 12.65
C ARG A 560 10.94 6.74 12.23
N VAL A 561 9.86 6.20 11.66
CA VAL A 561 9.82 4.83 11.11
C VAL A 561 10.87 4.65 10.01
N ALA A 562 10.97 5.60 9.07
CA ALA A 562 11.96 5.55 7.98
C ALA A 562 13.41 5.69 8.46
N SER A 563 13.65 6.38 9.57
CA SER A 563 14.99 6.55 10.14
C SER A 563 15.47 5.35 10.95
N GLN A 564 14.60 4.39 11.28
CA GLN A 564 15.02 3.19 12.00
C GLN A 564 15.97 2.37 11.12
N ALA A 565 17.14 2.06 11.65
CA ALA A 565 18.08 1.17 10.97
C ALA A 565 17.46 -0.23 10.89
N LEU A 566 17.72 -0.92 9.78
CA LEU A 566 17.37 -2.33 9.68
C LEU A 566 18.04 -3.10 10.82
N PRO A 567 17.37 -4.10 11.41
CA PRO A 567 17.96 -4.96 12.43
C PRO A 567 19.27 -5.54 11.91
N GLN A 568 20.34 -5.39 12.69
CA GLN A 568 21.63 -5.99 12.34
C GLN A 568 21.48 -7.51 12.24
N GLN A 569 22.04 -8.08 11.17
CA GLN A 569 22.15 -9.52 11.02
C GLN A 569 22.92 -10.06 12.23
N ARG A 570 22.31 -10.92 13.05
CA ARG A 570 23.10 -11.68 14.01
C ARG A 570 24.02 -12.60 13.19
N PRO A 571 25.35 -12.52 13.34
CA PRO A 571 26.19 -13.58 12.83
C PRO A 571 25.70 -14.88 13.48
N GLN A 572 25.37 -15.88 12.67
CA GLN A 572 25.09 -17.22 13.17
C GLN A 572 26.33 -17.63 13.97
N ALA A 573 26.20 -17.70 15.29
CA ALA A 573 27.20 -18.36 16.09
C ALA A 573 27.24 -19.80 15.58
N LEU A 574 28.36 -20.18 14.96
CA LEU A 574 28.71 -21.57 14.76
C LEU A 574 28.75 -22.19 16.15
N THR A 575 27.62 -22.74 16.60
CA THR A 575 27.60 -23.67 17.72
C THR A 575 28.33 -24.91 17.24
N GLU A 576 29.54 -25.08 17.76
CA GLU A 576 30.42 -26.24 17.59
C GLU A 576 29.73 -27.57 17.92
#